data_AF-A0A4Q4ZKP2-F1
#
_entry.id   AF-A0A4Q4ZKP2-F1
#
_cell.length_a   1.000
_cell.length_b   1.000
_cell.length_c   1.000
_cell.angle_alpha   90.00
_cell.angle_beta   90.00
_cell.angle_gamma   90.00
#
_symmetry.space_group_name_H-M   'P 1'
#
loop_
_entity.id
_entity.type
_entity.pdbx_description
1 polymer ?
#
loop_
_entity_poly.entity_id
_entity_poly.type
_entity_poly.pdbx_seq_one_letter_code
_entity_poly.pdbx_strand_id
1 'polypeptide(L)'
;MTEFWLALFGIAGTATSAIAVNAQQNRAARDRAKDDAQRRQGDLRREAIAVFAETLSDYRRAQLAAWFEAHADVNSNMDHDEVPSAAELRQLRASAWGALYRVRLLWDNSAVVERAESLVEQTSQLKKAEDKHGVARRADDIRARLSDLVDIARGPA
;
A
#
# COMPACT_ATOMS: atom_id res chain seq x y z
N MET A 1 53.33 37.96 -30.87
CA MET A 1 53.32 37.51 -29.45
C MET A 1 51.93 37.58 -28.82
N THR A 2 51.10 38.58 -29.17
CA THR A 2 49.72 38.78 -28.67
C THR A 2 48.72 37.71 -29.14
N GLU A 3 48.85 37.20 -30.37
CA GLU A 3 47.94 36.17 -30.92
C GLU A 3 48.02 34.82 -30.17
N PHE A 4 49.21 34.44 -29.70
CA PHE A 4 49.41 33.23 -28.91
C PHE A 4 48.65 33.28 -27.57
N TRP A 5 48.60 34.45 -26.93
CA TRP A 5 47.88 34.65 -25.67
C TRP A 5 46.36 34.56 -25.85
N LEU A 6 45.82 35.11 -26.94
CA LEU A 6 44.37 35.05 -27.25
C LEU A 6 43.90 33.61 -27.49
N ALA A 7 44.68 32.82 -28.23
CA ALA A 7 44.37 31.41 -28.46
C ALA A 7 44.39 30.60 -27.15
N LEU A 8 45.36 30.86 -26.27
CA LEU A 8 45.49 30.19 -24.98
C LEU A 8 44.28 30.48 -24.06
N PHE A 9 43.86 31.75 -23.98
CA PHE A 9 42.67 32.13 -23.20
C PHE A 9 41.38 31.53 -23.77
N GLY A 10 41.25 31.43 -25.10
CA GLY A 10 40.09 30.80 -25.75
C GLY A 10 39.94 29.32 -25.37
N ILE A 11 41.04 28.57 -25.40
CA ILE A 11 41.07 27.13 -25.04
C ILE A 11 40.85 26.93 -23.55
N ALA A 12 41.49 27.75 -22.71
CA ALA A 12 41.28 27.72 -21.26
C ALA A 12 39.82 28.04 -20.88
N GLY A 13 39.19 28.98 -21.59
CA GLY A 13 37.79 29.34 -21.41
C GLY A 13 36.83 28.21 -21.78
N THR A 14 37.04 27.53 -22.91
CA THR A 14 36.20 26.39 -23.34
C THR A 14 36.41 25.16 -22.47
N ALA A 15 37.65 24.87 -22.05
CA ALA A 15 37.92 23.76 -21.14
C ALA A 15 37.26 23.97 -19.76
N THR A 16 37.35 25.19 -19.22
CA THR A 16 36.79 25.52 -17.90
C THR A 16 35.25 25.49 -17.92
N SER A 17 34.64 26.00 -18.99
CA SER A 17 33.18 25.97 -19.16
C SER A 17 32.64 24.56 -19.39
N ALA A 18 33.34 23.70 -20.14
CA ALA A 18 32.95 22.30 -20.32
C ALA A 18 32.94 21.51 -18.99
N ILE A 19 33.94 21.75 -18.12
CA ILE A 19 34.01 21.12 -16.79
C ILE A 19 32.88 21.61 -15.89
N ALA A 20 32.61 22.92 -15.87
CA ALA A 20 31.54 23.50 -15.06
C ALA A 20 30.16 22.98 -15.49
N VAL A 21 29.89 22.93 -16.79
CA VAL A 21 28.63 22.40 -17.36
C VAL A 21 28.47 20.92 -17.02
N ASN A 22 29.51 20.10 -17.17
CA ASN A 22 29.43 18.67 -16.82
C ASN A 22 29.18 18.44 -15.33
N ALA A 23 29.83 19.21 -14.46
CA ALA A 23 29.63 19.10 -13.01
C ALA A 23 28.19 19.49 -12.62
N GLN A 24 27.64 20.53 -13.24
CA GLN A 24 26.28 21.00 -12.99
C GLN A 24 25.22 20.06 -13.55
N GLN A 25 25.45 19.50 -14.75
CA GLN A 25 24.59 18.46 -15.34
C GLN A 25 24.59 17.18 -14.50
N ASN A 26 25.74 16.74 -14.00
CA ASN A 26 25.83 15.56 -13.12
C ASN A 26 25.12 15.77 -11.79
N ARG A 27 25.15 16.97 -11.22
CA ARG A 27 24.37 17.30 -10.01
C ARG A 27 22.87 17.30 -10.30
N ALA A 28 22.43 18.00 -11.35
CA ALA A 28 21.03 18.02 -11.76
C ALA A 28 20.49 16.62 -12.11
N ALA A 29 21.29 15.77 -12.75
CA ALA A 29 20.94 14.39 -13.04
C ALA A 29 20.81 13.54 -11.77
N ARG A 30 21.71 13.72 -10.79
CA ARG A 30 21.63 13.04 -9.49
C ARG A 30 20.43 13.47 -8.67
N ASP A 31 20.11 14.76 -8.67
CA ASP A 31 18.97 15.28 -7.92
C ASP A 31 17.65 14.80 -8.52
N ARG A 32 17.51 14.84 -9.87
CA ARG A 32 16.36 14.22 -10.56
C ARG A 32 16.24 12.73 -10.28
N ALA A 33 17.35 11.99 -10.28
CA ALA A 33 17.33 10.55 -10.00
C ALA A 33 16.85 10.24 -8.57
N LYS A 34 17.19 11.09 -7.58
CA LYS A 34 16.68 10.97 -6.21
C LYS A 34 15.18 11.28 -6.15
N ASP A 35 14.74 12.37 -6.77
CA ASP A 35 13.33 12.74 -6.81
C ASP A 35 12.47 11.65 -7.46
N ASP A 36 12.95 11.08 -8.58
CA ASP A 36 12.26 9.99 -9.26
C ASP A 36 12.27 8.67 -8.47
N ALA A 37 13.33 8.41 -7.69
CA ALA A 37 13.35 7.27 -6.78
C ALA A 37 12.33 7.45 -5.64
N GLN A 38 12.24 8.66 -5.07
CA GLN A 38 11.30 8.98 -4.00
C GLN A 38 9.85 8.94 -4.49
N ARG A 39 9.56 9.46 -5.69
CA ARG A 39 8.23 9.35 -6.33
C ARG A 39 7.82 7.90 -6.53
N ARG A 40 8.70 7.09 -7.12
CA ARG A 40 8.44 5.65 -7.34
C ARG A 40 8.18 4.92 -6.03
N GLN A 41 8.94 5.21 -4.98
CA GLN A 41 8.70 4.62 -3.66
C GLN A 41 7.33 5.04 -3.09
N GLY A 42 6.92 6.29 -3.31
CA GLY A 42 5.59 6.77 -2.94
C GLY A 42 4.46 6.09 -3.72
N ASP A 43 4.64 5.86 -5.02
CA ASP A 43 3.67 5.13 -5.86
C ASP A 43 3.50 3.68 -5.41
N LEU A 44 4.61 2.95 -5.19
CA LEU A 44 4.59 1.57 -4.70
C LEU A 44 3.87 1.45 -3.36
N ARG A 45 4.09 2.42 -2.46
CA ARG A 45 3.39 2.49 -1.16
C ARG A 45 1.88 2.66 -1.35
N ARG A 46 1.46 3.62 -2.18
CA ARG A 46 0.03 3.83 -2.46
C ARG A 46 -0.63 2.60 -3.06
N GLU A 47 0.02 1.98 -4.03
CA GLU A 47 -0.46 0.75 -4.68
C GLU A 47 -0.60 -0.40 -3.67
N ALA A 48 0.41 -0.63 -2.82
CA ALA A 48 0.36 -1.68 -1.82
C ALA A 48 -0.79 -1.50 -0.82
N ILE A 49 -1.06 -0.26 -0.39
CA ILE A 49 -2.19 0.04 0.50
C ILE A 49 -3.53 -0.11 -0.21
N ALA A 50 -3.64 0.30 -1.47
CA ALA A 50 -4.85 0.10 -2.26
C ALA A 50 -5.18 -1.40 -2.41
N VAL A 51 -4.20 -2.21 -2.81
CA VAL A 51 -4.35 -3.67 -2.93
C VAL A 51 -4.65 -4.31 -1.58
N PHE A 52 -4.02 -3.84 -0.50
CA PHE A 52 -4.33 -4.31 0.86
C PHE A 52 -5.77 -3.99 1.26
N ALA A 53 -6.24 -2.77 1.03
CA ALA A 53 -7.59 -2.36 1.37
C ALA A 53 -8.65 -3.13 0.57
N GLU A 54 -8.40 -3.38 -0.72
CA GLU A 54 -9.25 -4.18 -1.60
C GLU A 54 -9.35 -5.62 -1.08
N THR A 55 -8.21 -6.32 -0.98
CA THR A 55 -8.18 -7.73 -0.58
C THR A 55 -8.71 -7.98 0.83
N LEU A 56 -8.46 -7.06 1.78
CA LEU A 56 -9.02 -7.13 3.12
C LEU A 56 -10.54 -6.90 3.11
N SER A 57 -11.03 -5.97 2.30
CA SER A 57 -12.47 -5.69 2.18
C SER A 57 -13.23 -6.89 1.63
N ASP A 58 -12.67 -7.56 0.61
CA ASP A 58 -13.24 -8.79 0.07
C ASP A 58 -13.23 -9.93 1.09
N TYR A 59 -12.10 -10.12 1.78
CA TYR A 59 -12.02 -11.14 2.82
C TYR A 59 -13.01 -10.88 3.97
N ARG A 60 -13.17 -9.61 4.39
CA ARG A 60 -14.15 -9.20 5.40
C ARG A 60 -15.58 -9.47 4.96
N ARG A 61 -15.92 -9.11 3.72
CA ARG A 61 -17.24 -9.39 3.14
C ARG A 61 -17.54 -10.88 3.12
N ALA A 62 -16.58 -11.69 2.68
CA ALA A 62 -16.71 -13.13 2.63
C ALA A 62 -16.87 -13.77 4.03
N GLN A 63 -16.11 -13.30 5.02
CA GLN A 63 -16.26 -13.73 6.42
C GLN A 63 -17.64 -13.37 7.00
N LEU A 64 -18.14 -12.18 6.66
CA LEU A 64 -19.46 -11.73 7.12
C LEU A 64 -20.58 -12.59 6.50
N ALA A 65 -20.53 -12.83 5.19
CA ALA A 65 -21.47 -13.71 4.50
C ALA A 65 -21.46 -15.13 5.08
N ALA A 66 -20.26 -15.70 5.28
CA ALA A 66 -20.10 -17.02 5.87
C ALA A 66 -20.61 -17.10 7.32
N TRP A 67 -20.45 -16.04 8.12
CA TRP A 67 -21.00 -15.99 9.47
C TRP A 67 -22.54 -15.98 9.43
N PHE A 68 -23.13 -15.16 8.56
CA PHE A 68 -24.59 -15.08 8.44
C PHE A 68 -25.20 -16.41 7.99
N GLU A 69 -24.58 -17.08 7.03
CA GLU A 69 -25.00 -18.41 6.60
C GLU A 69 -24.94 -19.42 7.76
N ALA A 70 -23.83 -19.45 8.49
CA ALA A 70 -23.66 -20.39 9.60
C ALA A 70 -24.65 -20.16 10.78
N HIS A 71 -25.26 -18.97 10.85
CA HIS A 71 -26.21 -18.59 11.90
C HIS A 71 -27.63 -18.33 11.36
N ALA A 72 -27.88 -18.65 10.10
CA ALA A 72 -29.21 -18.61 9.51
C ALA A 72 -30.05 -19.76 10.07
N ASP A 73 -31.27 -19.47 10.51
CA ASP A 73 -32.28 -20.52 10.67
C ASP A 73 -32.58 -21.14 9.30
N VAL A 74 -32.91 -22.43 9.28
CA VAL A 74 -33.23 -23.23 8.07
C VAL A 74 -34.33 -22.61 7.18
N ASN A 75 -35.06 -21.60 7.67
CA ASN A 75 -36.11 -20.86 6.97
C ASN A 75 -35.68 -19.46 6.47
N SER A 76 -34.41 -19.07 6.62
CA SER A 76 -33.94 -17.81 6.09
C SER A 76 -33.73 -17.96 4.58
N ASN A 77 -34.48 -17.20 3.79
CA ASN A 77 -34.33 -17.04 2.33
C ASN A 77 -33.01 -16.31 1.98
N MET A 78 -31.88 -16.72 2.56
CA MET A 78 -30.58 -16.27 2.05
C MET A 78 -30.31 -16.98 0.74
N ASP A 79 -29.98 -16.20 -0.28
CA ASP A 79 -29.61 -16.72 -1.58
C ASP A 79 -28.24 -17.43 -1.42
N HIS A 80 -28.25 -18.76 -1.38
CA HIS A 80 -27.04 -19.57 -1.13
C HIS A 80 -25.92 -19.31 -2.16
N ASP A 81 -26.25 -18.71 -3.31
CA ASP A 81 -25.30 -18.34 -4.37
C ASP A 81 -24.34 -17.19 -3.97
N GLU A 82 -24.60 -16.45 -2.90
CA GLU A 82 -23.70 -15.39 -2.40
C GLU A 82 -22.73 -15.87 -1.30
N VAL A 83 -22.83 -17.13 -0.85
CA VAL A 83 -22.00 -17.65 0.23
C VAL A 83 -20.68 -18.19 -0.32
N PRO A 84 -19.53 -17.66 0.11
CA PRO A 84 -18.23 -18.14 -0.35
C PRO A 84 -17.95 -19.55 0.17
N SER A 85 -17.48 -20.42 -0.73
CA SER A 85 -17.00 -21.74 -0.37
C SER A 85 -15.80 -21.67 0.59
N ALA A 86 -15.54 -22.77 1.30
CA ALA A 86 -14.38 -22.85 2.18
C ALA A 86 -13.04 -22.70 1.41
N ALA A 87 -13.01 -23.05 0.12
CA ALA A 87 -11.83 -22.84 -0.72
C ALA A 87 -11.63 -21.35 -1.03
N GLU A 88 -12.69 -20.64 -1.43
CA GLU A 88 -12.66 -19.20 -1.69
C GLU A 88 -12.30 -18.41 -0.44
N LEU A 89 -12.84 -18.75 0.74
CA LEU A 89 -12.45 -18.12 2.00
C LEU A 89 -10.95 -18.27 2.30
N ARG A 90 -10.36 -19.45 2.03
CA ARG A 90 -8.92 -19.67 2.20
C ARG A 90 -8.11 -18.86 1.19
N GLN A 91 -8.57 -18.76 -0.05
CA GLN A 91 -7.94 -17.96 -1.09
C GLN A 91 -7.98 -16.46 -0.74
N LEU A 92 -9.12 -15.93 -0.34
CA LEU A 92 -9.27 -14.54 0.09
C LEU A 92 -8.41 -14.23 1.30
N ARG A 93 -8.36 -15.14 2.28
CA ARG A 93 -7.43 -15.03 3.42
C ARG A 93 -5.99 -14.95 2.92
N ALA A 94 -5.56 -15.88 2.06
CA ALA A 94 -4.20 -15.89 1.53
C ALA A 94 -3.86 -14.60 0.78
N SER A 95 -4.79 -14.07 -0.02
CA SER A 95 -4.64 -12.79 -0.72
C SER A 95 -4.45 -11.62 0.24
N ALA A 96 -5.26 -11.53 1.31
CA ALA A 96 -5.13 -10.47 2.32
C ALA A 96 -3.77 -10.54 3.06
N TRP A 97 -3.31 -11.75 3.42
CA TRP A 97 -1.97 -11.94 4.00
C TRP A 97 -0.85 -11.60 3.00
N GLY A 98 -1.01 -11.97 1.72
CA GLY A 98 -0.08 -11.61 0.66
C GLY A 98 0.06 -10.10 0.48
N ALA A 99 -1.05 -9.37 0.50
CA ALA A 99 -1.06 -7.91 0.45
C ALA A 99 -0.43 -7.28 1.70
N LEU A 100 -0.68 -7.85 2.89
CA LEU A 100 -0.01 -7.42 4.13
C LEU A 100 1.52 -7.55 4.03
N TYR A 101 2.03 -8.65 3.47
CA TYR A 101 3.48 -8.81 3.29
C TYR A 101 4.07 -7.75 2.35
N ARG A 102 3.33 -7.33 1.31
CA ARG A 102 3.74 -6.21 0.47
C ARG A 102 3.81 -4.90 1.25
N VAL A 103 2.86 -4.64 2.15
CA VAL A 103 2.91 -3.48 3.06
C VAL A 103 4.15 -3.57 3.97
N ARG A 104 4.42 -4.73 4.58
CA ARG A 104 5.64 -4.95 5.41
C ARG A 104 6.95 -4.70 4.66
N LEU A 105 7.01 -5.01 3.36
CA LEU A 105 8.21 -4.76 2.54
C LEU A 105 8.46 -3.28 2.24
N LEU A 106 7.43 -2.44 2.31
CA LEU A 106 7.50 -1.02 1.95
C LEU A 106 7.53 -0.08 3.16
N TRP A 107 7.23 -0.64 4.34
CA TRP A 107 7.25 0.03 5.63
C TRP A 107 8.02 -0.83 6.65
N ASP A 108 9.21 -0.40 7.04
CA ASP A 108 10.13 -1.21 7.86
C ASP A 108 9.62 -1.50 9.28
N ASN A 109 9.24 -0.47 10.04
CA ASN A 109 8.77 -0.62 11.42
C ASN A 109 7.86 0.57 11.79
N SER A 110 6.69 0.61 11.18
CA SER A 110 5.77 1.74 11.30
C SER A 110 4.40 1.31 11.82
N ALA A 111 3.70 2.24 12.47
CA ALA A 111 2.32 2.06 12.90
C ALA A 111 1.36 1.59 11.79
N VAL A 112 1.70 1.81 10.51
CA VAL A 112 0.95 1.29 9.35
C VAL A 112 0.97 -0.24 9.33
N VAL A 113 2.13 -0.85 9.56
CA VAL A 113 2.29 -2.31 9.56
C VAL A 113 1.51 -2.93 10.71
N GLU A 114 1.68 -2.44 11.93
CA GLU A 114 1.00 -2.97 13.12
C GLU A 114 -0.53 -2.89 12.97
N ARG A 115 -1.05 -1.78 12.42
CA ARG A 115 -2.48 -1.62 12.16
C ARG A 115 -2.97 -2.55 11.06
N ALA A 116 -2.22 -2.70 9.97
CA ALA A 116 -2.56 -3.63 8.89
C ALA A 116 -2.60 -5.09 9.40
N GLU A 117 -1.64 -5.49 10.22
CA GLU A 117 -1.63 -6.81 10.87
C GLU A 117 -2.85 -7.03 11.75
N SER A 118 -3.14 -6.05 12.62
CA SER A 118 -4.30 -6.10 13.51
C SER A 118 -5.60 -6.25 12.72
N LEU A 119 -5.74 -5.55 11.59
CA LEU A 119 -6.91 -5.63 10.72
C LEU A 119 -7.11 -7.02 10.09
N VAL A 120 -6.05 -7.65 9.59
CA VAL A 120 -6.12 -9.01 9.05
C VAL A 120 -6.53 -10.01 10.14
N GLU A 121 -5.96 -9.87 11.33
CA GLU A 121 -6.27 -10.73 12.47
C GLU A 121 -7.73 -10.55 12.93
N GLN A 122 -8.17 -9.30 13.13
CA GLN A 122 -9.56 -8.97 13.49
C GLN A 122 -10.56 -9.52 12.47
N THR A 123 -10.28 -9.36 11.17
CA THR A 123 -11.11 -9.90 10.09
C THR A 123 -11.23 -11.42 10.19
N SER A 124 -10.14 -12.10 10.55
CA SER A 124 -10.15 -13.55 10.73
C SER A 124 -10.93 -14.03 11.96
N GLN A 125 -11.17 -13.14 12.92
CA GLN A 125 -11.92 -13.40 14.14
C GLN A 125 -13.42 -13.06 14.02
N LEU A 126 -13.89 -12.53 12.87
CA LEU A 126 -15.31 -12.26 12.63
C LEU A 126 -16.17 -13.50 12.83
N LYS A 127 -15.71 -14.66 12.36
CA LYS A 127 -16.38 -15.95 12.55
C LYS A 127 -16.63 -16.35 14.01
N LYS A 128 -15.96 -15.70 14.97
CA LYS A 128 -16.09 -15.94 16.42
C LYS A 128 -17.08 -14.99 17.10
N ALA A 129 -17.82 -14.18 16.35
CA ALA A 129 -18.90 -13.39 16.93
C ALA A 129 -20.04 -14.31 17.37
N GLU A 130 -20.62 -14.05 18.53
CA GLU A 130 -21.68 -14.88 19.13
C GLU A 130 -23.06 -14.52 18.58
N ASP A 131 -23.24 -13.28 18.13
CA ASP A 131 -24.53 -12.75 17.70
C ASP A 131 -24.40 -11.77 16.52
N LYS A 132 -25.55 -11.51 15.88
CA LYS A 132 -25.69 -10.66 14.69
C LYS A 132 -25.24 -9.21 14.93
N HIS A 133 -25.51 -8.66 16.12
CA HIS A 133 -25.09 -7.31 16.46
C HIS A 133 -23.58 -7.24 16.72
N GLY A 134 -22.99 -8.30 17.28
CA GLY A 134 -21.57 -8.46 17.52
C GLY A 134 -20.79 -8.53 16.22
N VAL A 135 -21.23 -9.36 15.26
CA VAL A 135 -20.55 -9.48 13.96
C VAL A 135 -20.64 -8.18 13.16
N ALA A 136 -21.81 -7.53 13.15
CA ALA A 136 -22.01 -6.26 12.44
C ALA A 136 -21.12 -5.16 13.01
N ARG A 137 -21.11 -4.98 14.34
CA ARG A 137 -20.23 -4.01 15.01
C ARG A 137 -18.75 -4.26 14.72
N ARG A 138 -18.30 -5.51 14.78
CA ARG A 138 -16.90 -5.85 14.44
C ARG A 138 -16.59 -5.56 12.98
N ALA A 139 -17.51 -5.87 12.07
CA ALA A 139 -17.33 -5.62 10.64
C ALA A 139 -17.27 -4.12 10.31
N ASP A 140 -18.03 -3.30 11.03
CA ASP A 140 -18.00 -1.84 10.92
C ASP A 140 -16.74 -1.24 11.54
N ASP A 141 -16.29 -1.74 12.70
CA ASP A 141 -15.03 -1.32 13.34
C ASP A 141 -13.81 -1.62 12.44
N ILE A 142 -13.77 -2.79 11.81
CA ILE A 142 -12.73 -3.14 10.83
C ILE A 142 -12.74 -2.14 9.66
N ARG A 143 -13.92 -1.78 9.13
CA ARG A 143 -14.05 -0.80 8.04
C ARG A 143 -13.53 0.57 8.47
N ALA A 144 -13.91 1.04 9.66
CA ALA A 144 -13.45 2.33 10.18
C ALA A 144 -11.92 2.35 10.35
N ARG A 145 -11.35 1.32 10.99
CA ARG A 145 -9.90 1.19 11.18
C ARG A 145 -9.13 1.06 9.87
N LEU A 146 -9.71 0.43 8.86
CA LEU A 146 -9.13 0.38 7.52
C LEU A 146 -9.08 1.78 6.88
N SER A 147 -10.13 2.59 7.05
CA SER A 147 -10.13 3.99 6.62
C SER A 147 -9.01 4.77 7.31
N ASP A 148 -8.90 4.66 8.64
CA ASP A 148 -7.85 5.32 9.41
C ASP A 148 -6.44 4.90 8.97
N LEU A 149 -6.26 3.62 8.61
CA LEU A 149 -5.01 3.11 8.08
C LEU A 149 -4.65 3.78 6.76
N VAL A 150 -5.62 3.89 5.83
CA VAL A 150 -5.40 4.54 4.52
C VAL A 150 -5.00 6.00 4.71
N ASP A 151 -5.64 6.71 5.63
CA ASP A 151 -5.34 8.11 5.92
C ASP A 151 -3.92 8.28 6.50
N ILE A 152 -3.53 7.41 7.44
CA ILE A 152 -2.17 7.44 8.00
C ILE A 152 -1.12 7.06 6.96
N ALA A 153 -1.40 6.07 6.11
CA ALA A 153 -0.47 5.62 5.09
C ALA A 153 -0.26 6.67 3.98
N ARG A 154 -1.25 7.55 3.75
CA ARG A 154 -1.12 8.71 2.85
C ARG A 154 -0.15 9.76 3.39
N GLY A 155 0.00 9.87 4.71
CA GLY A 155 0.79 10.90 5.39
C GLY A 155 0.11 12.28 5.35
N PRO A 156 0.62 13.28 6.10
CA PRO A 156 0.15 14.67 5.97
C PRO A 156 0.42 15.15 4.54
N ALA A 157 -0.59 15.78 3.93
CA ALA A 157 -0.47 16.45 2.64
C ALA A 157 0.50 17.63 2.70
#